data_AF-A0A931K3L7-F1
#
_entry.id   AF-A0A931K3L7-F1
#
_cell.length_a   1.000
_cell.length_b   1.000
_cell.length_c   1.000
_cell.angle_alpha   90.00
_cell.angle_beta   90.00
_cell.angle_gamma   90.00
#
_symmetry.space_group_name_H-M   'P 1'
#
loop_
_entity.id
_entity.type
_entity.pdbx_description
1 polymer ?
#
loop_
_entity_poly.entity_id
_entity_poly.type
_entity_poly.pdbx_seq_one_letter_code
_entity_poly.pdbx_strand_id
1 'polypeptide(L)'
;MILSRISKAIREQNWLAVGIEFVIVIAGVVIGFQISAWASERQAAAAREATLDRLHDEAEQAVVYHRDFVEMHQRFNAERTEAIERLIANDWAGADVEAMTEGITSIGILPASNPPRTVYDELVSTGQFAEIGSPELRNAISNYYSRLTFLQGQIEYMRNVSVDPVDWQRDDVTVTYAPGTTRERRYELDFVSLSNDPDFIEGMLVGNNTQRALTNWTEATLRSAQEMCDAIAEVTERACDVEERE
;
A
#
# COMPACT_ATOMS: atom_id res chain seq x y z
N MET A 1 54.64 5.25 -65.45
CA MET A 1 53.33 5.81 -65.92
C MET A 1 52.23 5.34 -64.95
N ILE A 2 51.13 6.10 -64.86
CA ILE A 2 50.08 6.04 -63.82
C ILE A 2 50.55 6.45 -62.41
N LEU A 3 51.54 5.79 -61.81
CA LEU A 3 51.98 6.07 -60.43
C LEU A 3 52.51 7.51 -60.23
N SER A 4 53.27 8.04 -61.20
CA SER A 4 53.79 9.43 -61.13
C SER A 4 52.72 10.49 -61.41
N ARG A 5 51.65 10.14 -62.13
CA ARG A 5 50.51 11.05 -62.41
C ARG A 5 49.54 11.10 -61.24
N ILE A 6 49.31 9.97 -60.57
CA ILE A 6 48.54 9.89 -59.32
C ILE A 6 49.26 10.68 -58.23
N SER A 7 50.58 10.49 -58.07
CA SER A 7 51.36 11.23 -57.08
C SER A 7 51.34 12.75 -57.32
N LYS A 8 51.33 13.20 -58.58
CA LYS A 8 51.21 14.63 -58.92
C LYS A 8 49.80 15.18 -58.71
N ALA A 9 48.76 14.44 -59.11
CA ALA A 9 47.35 14.83 -58.90
C ALA A 9 46.97 14.89 -57.41
N ILE A 10 47.53 13.99 -56.60
CA ILE A 10 47.37 14.00 -55.15
C ILE A 10 48.08 15.22 -54.52
N ARG A 11 49.21 15.66 -55.07
CA ARG A 11 49.99 16.80 -54.54
C ARG A 11 49.41 18.16 -54.93
N GLU A 12 48.56 18.23 -55.95
CA GLU A 12 47.86 19.44 -56.40
C GLU A 12 46.47 19.61 -55.75
N GLN A 13 45.96 18.59 -55.04
CA GLN A 13 44.68 18.69 -54.33
C GLN A 13 44.81 19.50 -53.04
N ASN A 14 43.81 20.35 -52.80
CA ASN A 14 43.72 21.20 -51.62
C ASN A 14 43.28 20.34 -50.42
N TRP A 15 44.20 19.53 -49.87
CA TRP A 15 43.95 18.59 -48.77
C TRP A 15 43.31 19.24 -47.53
N LEU A 16 43.54 20.54 -47.34
CA LEU A 16 42.86 21.34 -46.33
C LEU A 16 41.34 21.35 -46.53
N ALA A 17 40.87 21.49 -47.78
CA ALA A 17 39.45 21.48 -48.11
C ALA A 17 38.81 20.12 -47.80
N VAL A 18 39.47 19.01 -48.18
CA VAL A 18 39.01 17.64 -47.85
C VAL A 18 38.97 17.41 -46.34
N GLY A 19 39.97 17.91 -45.61
CA GLY A 19 39.99 17.83 -44.14
C GLY A 19 38.84 18.60 -43.49
N ILE A 20 38.53 19.80 -43.99
CA ILE A 20 37.40 20.62 -43.51
C ILE A 20 36.07 19.92 -43.80
N GLU A 21 35.86 19.41 -45.02
CA GLU A 21 34.65 18.68 -45.39
C GLU A 21 34.43 17.44 -44.51
N PHE A 22 35.49 16.68 -44.25
CA PHE A 22 35.43 15.52 -43.37
C PHE A 22 35.05 15.89 -41.93
N VAL A 23 35.63 16.96 -41.38
CA VAL A 23 35.29 17.46 -40.04
C VAL A 23 33.83 17.94 -39.99
N ILE A 24 33.35 18.62 -41.03
CA ILE A 24 31.94 19.05 -41.11
C ILE A 24 31.00 17.84 -41.09
N VAL A 25 31.30 16.78 -41.84
CA VAL A 25 30.49 15.56 -41.86
C VAL A 25 30.46 14.88 -40.48
N ILE A 26 31.62 14.72 -39.84
CA ILE A 26 31.68 14.15 -38.47
C ILE A 26 30.91 15.02 -37.49
N ALA A 27 31.09 16.35 -37.54
CA ALA A 27 30.37 17.28 -36.69
C ALA A 27 28.85 17.17 -36.91
N GLY A 28 28.39 17.05 -38.16
CA GLY A 28 26.98 16.83 -38.49
C GLY A 28 26.42 15.53 -37.90
N VAL A 29 27.15 14.41 -38.04
CA VAL A 29 26.76 13.12 -37.47
C VAL A 29 26.72 13.18 -35.94
N VAL A 30 27.75 13.74 -35.31
CA VAL A 30 27.81 13.90 -33.85
C VAL A 30 26.64 14.75 -33.36
N ILE A 31 26.40 15.92 -33.96
CA ILE A 31 25.28 16.79 -33.58
C ILE A 31 23.94 16.08 -33.77
N GLY A 32 23.76 15.33 -34.87
CA GLY A 32 22.55 14.55 -35.11
C GLY A 32 22.29 13.49 -34.03
N PHE A 33 23.32 12.77 -33.61
CA PHE A 33 23.23 11.84 -32.49
C PHE A 33 22.92 12.55 -31.17
N GLN A 34 23.56 13.70 -30.89
CA GLN A 34 23.31 14.46 -29.65
C GLN A 34 21.88 15.02 -29.57
N ILE A 35 21.33 15.52 -30.69
CA ILE A 35 19.93 15.97 -30.74
C ILE A 35 18.98 14.81 -30.45
N SER A 36 19.26 13.63 -31.03
CA SER A 36 18.44 12.44 -30.84
C SER A 36 18.50 11.93 -29.40
N ALA A 37 19.69 11.91 -28.79
CA ALA A 37 19.88 11.55 -27.39
C ALA A 37 19.14 12.51 -26.46
N TRP A 38 19.27 13.83 -26.69
CA TRP A 38 18.56 14.84 -25.90
C TRP A 38 17.03 14.72 -26.01
N ALA A 39 16.51 14.47 -27.22
CA ALA A 39 15.07 14.26 -27.41
C ALA A 39 14.57 13.02 -26.64
N SER A 40 15.34 11.93 -26.67
CA SER A 40 15.02 10.70 -25.92
C SER A 40 15.06 10.91 -24.41
N GLU A 41 16.08 11.60 -23.89
CA GLU A 41 16.21 11.91 -22.46
C GLU A 41 15.06 12.80 -21.98
N ARG A 42 14.66 13.80 -22.78
CA ARG A 42 13.52 14.65 -22.47
C ARG A 42 12.20 13.87 -22.42
N GLN A 43 11.99 12.95 -23.36
CA GLN A 43 10.80 12.10 -23.37
C GLN A 43 10.77 11.16 -22.16
N ALA A 44 11.92 10.56 -21.81
CA ALA A 44 12.05 9.72 -20.63
C ALA A 44 11.82 10.51 -19.32
N ALA A 45 12.31 11.75 -19.23
CA ALA A 45 12.05 12.62 -18.09
C ALA A 45 10.55 12.91 -17.91
N ALA A 46 9.85 13.28 -18.99
CA ALA A 46 8.41 13.54 -18.94
C ALA A 46 7.60 12.29 -18.56
N ALA A 47 7.98 11.11 -19.06
CA ALA A 47 7.33 9.84 -18.68
C ALA A 47 7.55 9.48 -17.20
N ARG A 48 8.75 9.76 -16.67
CA ARG A 48 9.06 9.55 -15.25
C ARG A 48 8.26 10.48 -14.35
N GLU A 49 8.19 11.78 -14.68
CA GLU A 49 7.39 12.77 -13.96
C GLU A 49 5.92 12.36 -13.91
N ALA A 50 5.32 12.03 -15.06
CA ALA A 50 3.93 11.55 -15.12
C ALA A 50 3.70 10.24 -14.34
N THR A 51 4.73 9.41 -14.16
CA THR A 51 4.63 8.17 -13.38
C THR A 51 4.77 8.43 -11.89
N LEU A 52 5.63 9.37 -11.48
CA LEU A 52 5.73 9.84 -10.11
C LEU A 52 4.43 10.49 -9.64
N ASP A 53 3.78 11.29 -10.50
CA ASP A 53 2.47 11.88 -10.17
C ASP A 53 1.39 10.83 -9.92
N ARG A 54 1.32 9.81 -10.78
CA ARG A 54 0.39 8.68 -10.60
C ARG A 54 0.72 7.87 -9.35
N LEU A 55 2.01 7.66 -9.06
CA LEU A 55 2.45 6.94 -7.87
C LEU A 55 2.14 7.73 -6.60
N HIS A 56 2.21 9.06 -6.67
CA HIS A 56 1.81 9.94 -5.57
C HIS A 56 0.30 9.81 -5.30
N ASP A 57 -0.55 9.86 -6.33
CA ASP A 57 -1.99 9.63 -6.15
C ASP A 57 -2.30 8.26 -5.53
N GLU A 58 -1.55 7.22 -5.92
CA GLU A 58 -1.63 5.89 -5.33
C GLU A 58 -1.18 5.86 -3.87
N ALA A 59 -0.13 6.61 -3.52
CA ALA A 59 0.37 6.74 -2.16
C ALA A 59 -0.63 7.45 -1.24
N GLU A 60 -1.27 8.53 -1.70
CA GLU A 60 -2.33 9.22 -0.97
C GLU A 60 -3.51 8.26 -0.69
N GLN A 61 -3.95 7.53 -1.70
CA GLN A 61 -5.03 6.54 -1.55
C GLN A 61 -4.65 5.42 -0.58
N ALA A 62 -3.39 4.97 -0.59
CA ALA A 62 -2.90 3.98 0.36
C ALA A 62 -2.92 4.51 1.80
N VAL A 63 -2.55 5.78 2.03
CA VAL A 63 -2.61 6.40 3.36
C VAL A 63 -4.06 6.47 3.86
N VAL A 64 -4.98 6.99 3.04
CA VAL A 64 -6.41 7.04 3.38
C VAL A 64 -6.94 5.65 3.69
N TYR A 65 -6.66 4.68 2.83
CA TYR A 65 -7.06 3.29 3.03
C TYR A 65 -6.62 2.74 4.39
N HIS A 66 -5.33 2.83 4.73
CA HIS A 66 -4.87 2.27 6.01
C HIS A 66 -5.38 3.06 7.22
N ARG A 67 -5.60 4.36 7.10
CA ARG A 67 -6.18 5.20 8.15
C ARG A 67 -7.59 4.72 8.50
N ASP A 68 -8.44 4.53 7.50
CA ASP A 68 -9.83 4.09 7.71
C ASP A 68 -9.87 2.72 8.42
N PHE A 69 -8.97 1.81 8.07
CA PHE A 69 -8.84 0.52 8.75
C PHE A 69 -8.34 0.66 10.19
N VAL A 70 -7.36 1.54 10.45
CA VAL A 70 -6.90 1.81 11.82
C VAL A 70 -8.04 2.35 12.68
N GLU A 71 -8.78 3.34 12.19
CA GLU A 71 -9.90 3.94 12.91
C GLU A 71 -11.00 2.92 13.21
N MET A 72 -11.38 2.12 12.21
CA MET A 72 -12.33 1.02 12.37
C MET A 72 -11.85 0.00 13.40
N HIS A 73 -10.59 -0.45 13.33
CA HIS A 73 -10.03 -1.42 14.28
C HIS A 73 -9.96 -0.86 15.70
N GLN A 74 -9.59 0.41 15.87
CA GLN A 74 -9.54 1.07 17.16
C GLN A 74 -10.94 1.19 17.79
N ARG A 75 -11.97 1.55 17.00
CA ARG A 75 -13.36 1.56 17.45
C ARG A 75 -13.79 0.19 17.98
N PHE A 76 -13.65 -0.86 17.17
CA PHE A 76 -14.02 -2.22 17.58
C PHE A 76 -13.20 -2.74 18.76
N ASN A 77 -11.92 -2.37 18.86
CA ASN A 77 -11.10 -2.75 20.01
C ASN A 77 -11.57 -2.09 21.31
N ALA A 78 -12.02 -0.83 21.26
CA ALA A 78 -12.57 -0.15 22.42
C ALA A 78 -13.85 -0.85 22.90
N GLU A 79 -14.78 -1.13 21.98
CA GLU A 79 -16.02 -1.87 22.25
C GLU A 79 -15.72 -3.28 22.81
N ARG A 80 -14.77 -4.01 22.22
CA ARG A 80 -14.33 -5.33 22.71
C ARG A 80 -13.69 -5.29 24.09
N THR A 81 -12.87 -4.28 24.36
CA THR A 81 -12.22 -4.15 25.68
C THR A 81 -13.26 -3.91 26.76
N GLU A 82 -14.20 -2.97 26.55
CA GLU A 82 -15.30 -2.78 27.49
C GLU A 82 -16.10 -4.09 27.66
N ALA A 83 -16.33 -4.80 26.56
CA ALA A 83 -17.08 -6.03 26.59
C ALA A 83 -16.46 -7.13 27.45
N ILE A 84 -15.17 -7.34 27.28
CA ILE A 84 -14.41 -8.35 28.02
C ILE A 84 -14.34 -7.97 29.50
N GLU A 85 -14.14 -6.70 29.84
CA GLU A 85 -14.12 -6.24 31.24
C GLU A 85 -15.44 -6.54 31.94
N ARG A 86 -16.57 -6.29 31.27
CA ARG A 86 -17.92 -6.59 31.80
C ARG A 86 -18.22 -8.08 31.88
N LEU A 87 -17.81 -8.87 30.88
CA LEU A 87 -17.89 -10.34 30.92
C LEU A 87 -17.17 -10.90 32.16
N ILE A 88 -15.95 -10.43 32.43
CA ILE A 88 -15.16 -10.89 33.57
C ILE A 88 -15.77 -10.44 34.90
N ALA A 89 -16.27 -9.20 34.97
CA ALA A 89 -16.91 -8.67 36.17
C ALA A 89 -18.31 -9.26 36.42
N ASN A 90 -18.93 -9.85 35.39
CA ASN A 90 -20.35 -10.20 35.35
C ASN A 90 -21.24 -9.02 35.79
N ASP A 91 -20.92 -7.82 35.29
CA ASP A 91 -21.65 -6.58 35.57
C ASP A 91 -22.15 -5.91 34.29
N TRP A 92 -23.47 -5.96 34.13
CA TRP A 92 -24.19 -5.51 32.95
C TRP A 92 -25.00 -4.24 33.20
N ALA A 93 -24.89 -3.64 34.39
CA ALA A 93 -25.62 -2.44 34.73
C ALA A 93 -25.20 -1.27 33.80
N GLY A 94 -26.19 -0.68 33.13
CA GLY A 94 -25.98 0.47 32.24
C GLY A 94 -25.15 0.19 30.99
N ALA A 95 -24.94 -1.08 30.63
CA ALA A 95 -24.20 -1.45 29.44
C ALA A 95 -24.99 -1.09 28.17
N ASP A 96 -24.28 -0.59 27.15
CA ASP A 96 -24.81 -0.46 25.80
C ASP A 96 -24.78 -1.85 25.14
N VAL A 97 -25.92 -2.55 25.20
CA VAL A 97 -26.05 -3.93 24.70
C VAL A 97 -25.72 -4.05 23.22
N GLU A 98 -26.03 -3.04 22.41
CA GLU A 98 -25.82 -3.11 20.95
C GLU A 98 -24.33 -2.99 20.62
N ALA A 99 -23.66 -1.95 21.14
CA ALA A 99 -22.23 -1.75 20.97
C ALA A 99 -21.42 -2.94 21.52
N MET A 100 -21.87 -3.51 22.64
CA MET A 100 -21.33 -4.71 23.25
C MET A 100 -21.42 -5.94 22.36
N THR A 101 -22.59 -6.19 21.77
CA THR A 101 -22.78 -7.30 20.83
C THR A 101 -21.92 -7.09 19.58
N GLU A 102 -21.82 -5.88 19.04
CA GLU A 102 -20.95 -5.55 17.91
C GLU A 102 -19.46 -5.82 18.24
N GLY A 103 -19.00 -5.37 19.41
CA GLY A 103 -17.67 -5.66 19.93
C GLY A 103 -17.40 -7.17 20.00
N ILE A 104 -18.27 -7.93 20.69
CA ILE A 104 -18.10 -9.39 20.84
C ILE A 104 -18.07 -10.10 19.49
N THR A 105 -19.01 -9.78 18.60
CA THR A 105 -19.17 -10.48 17.31
C THR A 105 -18.12 -10.09 16.27
N SER A 106 -17.46 -8.94 16.46
CA SER A 106 -16.37 -8.50 15.57
C SER A 106 -15.03 -9.22 15.82
N ILE A 107 -14.94 -10.08 16.85
CA ILE A 107 -13.70 -10.77 17.27
C ILE A 107 -13.06 -11.61 16.15
N GLY A 108 -13.87 -12.22 15.28
CA GLY A 108 -13.42 -13.04 14.15
C GLY A 108 -13.26 -12.27 12.84
N ILE A 109 -13.55 -10.97 12.82
CA ILE A 109 -13.51 -10.17 11.59
C ILE A 109 -12.05 -9.80 11.30
N LEU A 110 -11.48 -10.50 10.32
CA LEU A 110 -10.14 -10.25 9.79
C LEU A 110 -10.28 -9.85 8.31
N PRO A 111 -10.52 -8.58 7.98
CA PRO A 111 -10.74 -8.14 6.60
C PRO A 111 -9.45 -8.25 5.78
N ALA A 112 -9.58 -8.39 4.46
CA ALA A 112 -8.40 -8.42 3.58
C ALA A 112 -7.84 -7.00 3.42
N SER A 113 -6.52 -6.85 3.42
CA SER A 113 -5.85 -5.56 3.19
C SER A 113 -5.37 -5.49 1.74
N ASN A 114 -6.04 -4.69 0.90
CA ASN A 114 -5.77 -4.55 -0.53
C ASN A 114 -5.84 -3.06 -0.97
N PRO A 115 -4.92 -2.19 -0.51
CA PRO A 115 -4.82 -0.83 -1.01
C PRO A 115 -4.43 -0.81 -2.50
N PRO A 116 -4.66 0.29 -3.22
CA PRO A 116 -4.17 0.48 -4.58
C PRO A 116 -2.65 0.25 -4.69
N ARG A 117 -2.23 -0.40 -5.79
CA ARG A 117 -0.83 -0.77 -6.08
C ARG A 117 -0.51 -0.91 -7.57
N THR A 118 -1.39 -0.43 -8.43
CA THR A 118 -1.32 -0.62 -9.88
C THR A 118 -0.08 0.05 -10.48
N VAL A 119 0.25 1.26 -10.03
CA VAL A 119 1.41 2.01 -10.53
C VAL A 119 2.70 1.33 -10.09
N TYR A 120 2.78 0.91 -8.82
CA TYR A 120 3.91 0.12 -8.36
C TYR A 120 4.10 -1.20 -9.14
N ASP A 121 3.02 -1.93 -9.41
CA ASP A 121 3.08 -3.17 -10.18
C ASP A 121 3.54 -2.94 -11.63
N GLU A 122 3.10 -1.84 -12.27
CA GLU A 122 3.60 -1.39 -13.58
C GLU A 122 5.11 -1.14 -13.54
N LEU A 123 5.58 -0.41 -12.52
CA LEU A 123 6.99 -0.04 -12.36
C LEU A 123 7.91 -1.25 -12.14
N VAL A 124 7.47 -2.21 -11.33
CA VAL A 124 8.20 -3.45 -11.07
C VAL A 124 8.19 -4.35 -12.32
N SER A 125 7.04 -4.52 -12.96
CA SER A 125 6.91 -5.42 -14.12
C SER A 125 7.64 -4.93 -15.36
N THR A 126 7.74 -3.61 -15.55
CA THR A 126 8.47 -2.99 -16.66
C THR A 126 9.96 -2.77 -16.37
N GLY A 127 10.41 -3.01 -15.13
CA GLY A 127 11.80 -2.76 -14.71
C GLY A 127 12.14 -1.29 -14.51
N GLN A 128 11.16 -0.38 -14.61
CA GLN A 128 11.36 1.07 -14.49
C GLN A 128 11.55 1.54 -13.04
N PHE A 129 11.31 0.68 -12.04
CA PHE A 129 11.49 1.04 -10.64
C PHE A 129 12.89 1.62 -10.32
N ALA A 130 13.93 1.12 -10.99
CA ALA A 130 15.29 1.63 -10.83
C ALA A 130 15.46 3.09 -11.30
N GLU A 131 14.55 3.63 -12.11
CA GLU A 131 14.68 4.94 -12.77
C GLU A 131 13.88 6.07 -12.08
N ILE A 132 13.02 5.73 -11.11
CA ILE A 132 12.01 6.62 -10.50
C ILE A 132 12.58 7.74 -9.62
N GLY A 133 13.84 7.63 -9.18
CA GLY A 133 14.43 8.72 -8.41
C GLY A 133 15.63 8.31 -7.58
N SER A 134 15.74 8.89 -6.39
CA SER A 134 16.85 8.65 -5.46
C SER A 134 16.78 7.25 -4.85
N PRO A 135 17.91 6.70 -4.35
CA PRO A 135 17.90 5.50 -3.52
C PRO A 135 16.95 5.61 -2.32
N GLU A 136 16.84 6.78 -1.71
CA GLU A 136 16.00 7.06 -0.57
C GLU A 136 14.51 6.91 -0.93
N LEU A 137 14.06 7.49 -2.05
CA LEU A 137 12.69 7.34 -2.55
C LEU A 137 12.37 5.85 -2.83
N ARG A 138 13.26 5.15 -3.54
CA ARG A 138 13.07 3.73 -3.82
C ARG A 138 13.01 2.88 -2.55
N ASN A 139 13.76 3.24 -1.52
CA ASN A 139 13.72 2.55 -0.23
C ASN A 139 12.40 2.80 0.51
N ALA A 140 11.87 4.04 0.50
CA ALA A 140 10.58 4.35 1.10
C ALA A 140 9.43 3.56 0.44
N ILE A 141 9.40 3.55 -0.90
CA ILE A 141 8.42 2.75 -1.66
C ILE A 141 8.55 1.26 -1.35
N SER A 142 9.78 0.72 -1.37
CA SER A 142 10.02 -0.70 -1.09
C SER A 142 9.65 -1.09 0.34
N ASN A 143 9.87 -0.19 1.31
CA ASN A 143 9.52 -0.40 2.70
C ASN A 143 8.01 -0.57 2.86
N TYR A 144 7.23 0.38 2.31
CA TYR A 144 5.77 0.31 2.34
C TYR A 144 5.24 -1.01 1.76
N TYR A 145 5.67 -1.37 0.55
CA TYR A 145 5.19 -2.60 -0.10
C TYR A 145 5.65 -3.88 0.61
N SER A 146 6.82 -3.87 1.25
CA SER A 146 7.25 -4.95 2.13
C SER A 146 6.35 -5.07 3.37
N ARG A 147 5.98 -3.93 3.98
CA ARG A 147 5.08 -3.89 5.15
C ARG A 147 3.66 -4.34 4.81
N LEU A 148 3.16 -3.91 3.65
CA LEU A 148 1.88 -4.38 3.11
C LEU A 148 1.88 -5.89 2.88
N THR A 149 2.93 -6.43 2.26
CA THR A 149 3.08 -7.88 2.05
C THR A 149 3.11 -8.64 3.38
N PHE A 150 3.82 -8.09 4.38
CA PHE A 150 3.83 -8.65 5.72
C PHE A 150 2.43 -8.65 6.36
N LEU A 151 1.71 -7.53 6.31
CA LEU A 151 0.35 -7.41 6.86
C LEU A 151 -0.61 -8.42 6.20
N GLN A 152 -0.59 -8.52 4.87
CA GLN A 152 -1.38 -9.50 4.13
C GLN A 152 -1.07 -10.93 4.57
N GLY A 153 0.22 -11.27 4.68
CA GLY A 153 0.67 -12.58 5.14
C GLY A 153 0.26 -12.87 6.59
N GLN A 154 0.26 -11.88 7.48
CA GLN A 154 -0.22 -12.06 8.85
C GLN A 154 -1.73 -12.28 8.91
N ILE A 155 -2.52 -11.54 8.11
CA ILE A 155 -3.97 -11.74 8.02
C ILE A 155 -4.29 -13.15 7.51
N GLU A 156 -3.60 -13.61 6.47
CA GLU A 156 -3.78 -14.95 5.92
C GLU A 156 -3.34 -16.04 6.91
N TYR A 157 -2.21 -15.84 7.60
CA TYR A 157 -1.77 -16.72 8.67
C TYR A 157 -2.86 -16.82 9.74
N MET A 158 -3.34 -15.71 10.27
CA MET A 158 -4.38 -15.68 11.30
C MET A 158 -5.67 -16.37 10.85
N ARG A 159 -6.14 -16.15 9.61
CA ARG A 159 -7.32 -16.85 9.08
C ARG A 159 -7.14 -18.37 9.00
N ASN A 160 -5.91 -18.85 8.86
CA ASN A 160 -5.61 -20.28 8.74
C ASN A 160 -5.33 -20.95 10.09
N VAL A 161 -4.72 -20.25 11.05
CA VAL A 161 -4.40 -20.81 12.37
C VAL A 161 -5.43 -20.48 13.45
N SER A 162 -6.16 -19.37 13.33
CA SER A 162 -7.29 -19.07 14.20
C SER A 162 -8.50 -19.85 13.71
N VAL A 163 -8.69 -21.04 14.27
CA VAL A 163 -10.06 -21.53 14.51
C VAL A 163 -10.80 -20.40 15.21
N ASP A 164 -12.01 -20.07 14.77
CA ASP A 164 -12.84 -19.00 15.34
C ASP A 164 -12.64 -18.98 16.86
N PRO A 165 -12.07 -17.91 17.44
CA PRO A 165 -11.65 -17.93 18.85
C PRO A 165 -12.84 -18.18 19.78
N VAL A 166 -14.07 -18.02 19.27
CA VAL A 166 -15.32 -18.30 19.94
C VAL A 166 -16.09 -19.32 19.10
N ASP A 167 -16.54 -20.42 19.73
CA ASP A 167 -17.55 -21.28 19.11
C ASP A 167 -18.91 -20.57 19.16
N TRP A 168 -19.45 -20.17 18.02
CA TRP A 168 -20.75 -19.51 17.92
C TRP A 168 -21.94 -20.49 17.91
N GLN A 169 -21.71 -21.80 17.82
CA GLN A 169 -22.78 -22.81 17.84
C GLN A 169 -23.15 -23.21 19.28
N ARG A 170 -23.72 -22.26 20.01
CA ARG A 170 -23.97 -22.36 21.46
C ARG A 170 -25.38 -21.90 21.83
N ASP A 171 -25.91 -22.46 22.92
CA ASP A 171 -27.31 -22.23 23.34
C ASP A 171 -27.58 -20.80 23.85
N ASP A 172 -26.54 -20.10 24.31
CA ASP A 172 -26.54 -18.72 24.80
C ASP A 172 -26.26 -17.67 23.71
N VAL A 173 -26.22 -18.09 22.44
CA VAL A 173 -26.15 -17.22 21.27
C VAL A 173 -27.32 -17.53 20.35
N THR A 174 -28.22 -16.56 20.19
CA THR A 174 -29.33 -16.66 19.24
C THR A 174 -29.11 -15.73 18.07
N VAL A 175 -29.35 -16.21 16.84
CA VAL A 175 -29.33 -15.36 15.64
C VAL A 175 -30.77 -15.07 15.24
N THR A 176 -31.20 -13.82 15.40
CA THR A 176 -32.56 -13.36 15.06
C THR A 176 -32.55 -12.45 13.84
N TYR A 177 -33.71 -12.24 13.22
CA TYR A 177 -33.85 -11.21 12.17
C TYR A 177 -33.86 -9.82 12.79
N ALA A 178 -33.16 -8.88 12.16
CA ALA A 178 -33.18 -7.49 12.59
C ALA A 178 -34.60 -6.90 12.46
N PRO A 179 -35.02 -5.99 13.37
CA PRO A 179 -36.34 -5.41 13.32
C PRO A 179 -36.63 -4.75 11.97
N GLY A 180 -37.76 -5.10 11.35
CA GLY A 180 -38.22 -4.47 10.10
C GLY A 180 -37.64 -5.06 8.80
N THR A 181 -36.85 -6.13 8.86
CA THR A 181 -36.27 -6.78 7.68
C THR A 181 -36.23 -8.30 7.82
N THR A 182 -36.36 -9.00 6.69
CA THR A 182 -36.22 -10.46 6.60
C THR A 182 -34.88 -10.88 6.02
N ARG A 183 -33.97 -9.92 5.79
CA ARG A 183 -32.68 -10.14 5.10
C ARG A 183 -31.48 -9.94 6.01
N GLU A 184 -31.64 -9.14 7.06
CA GLU A 184 -30.56 -8.87 8.01
C GLU A 184 -30.77 -9.70 9.26
N ARG A 185 -29.67 -10.24 9.77
CA ARG A 185 -29.62 -11.02 11.00
C ARG A 185 -28.80 -10.27 12.02
N ARG A 186 -29.16 -10.41 13.30
CA ARG A 186 -28.40 -9.90 14.44
C ARG A 186 -28.15 -11.02 15.42
N TYR A 187 -27.07 -10.88 16.18
CA TYR A 187 -26.81 -11.73 17.33
C TYR A 187 -27.56 -11.20 18.55
N GLU A 188 -28.13 -12.11 19.33
CA GLU A 188 -28.67 -11.87 20.66
C GLU A 188 -27.90 -12.78 21.61
N LEU A 189 -27.22 -12.17 22.59
CA LEU A 189 -26.29 -12.85 23.48
C LEU A 189 -26.88 -12.91 24.89
N ASP A 190 -26.90 -14.09 25.51
CA ASP A 190 -27.14 -14.18 26.97
C ASP A 190 -25.83 -13.88 27.70
N PHE A 191 -25.63 -12.59 27.98
CA PHE A 191 -24.41 -12.11 28.63
C PHE A 191 -24.16 -12.73 30.01
N VAL A 192 -25.20 -13.10 30.76
CA VAL A 192 -25.03 -13.71 32.08
C VAL A 192 -24.55 -15.15 31.93
N SER A 193 -25.11 -15.91 30.98
CA SER A 193 -24.60 -17.25 30.64
C SER A 193 -23.14 -17.17 30.19
N LEU A 194 -22.83 -16.29 29.22
CA LEU A 194 -21.49 -16.13 28.66
C LEU A 194 -20.45 -15.68 29.70
N SER A 195 -20.83 -14.87 30.69
CA SER A 195 -19.94 -14.47 31.80
C SER A 195 -19.54 -15.64 32.71
N ASN A 196 -20.34 -16.71 32.71
CA ASN A 196 -20.08 -17.90 33.52
C ASN A 196 -19.43 -19.02 32.72
N ASP A 197 -19.08 -18.79 31.45
CA ASP A 197 -18.36 -19.73 30.61
C ASP A 197 -16.87 -19.35 30.48
N PRO A 198 -15.96 -20.10 31.14
CA PRO A 198 -14.52 -19.85 31.07
C PRO A 198 -13.93 -20.00 29.65
N ASP A 199 -14.44 -20.93 28.85
CA ASP A 199 -13.94 -21.19 27.50
C ASP A 199 -14.29 -20.02 26.58
N PHE A 200 -15.49 -19.46 26.74
CA PHE A 200 -15.89 -18.24 26.02
C PHE A 200 -15.02 -17.04 26.40
N ILE A 201 -14.77 -16.81 27.69
CA ILE A 201 -13.92 -15.71 28.17
C ILE A 201 -12.48 -15.87 27.65
N GLU A 202 -11.91 -17.08 27.72
CA GLU A 202 -10.59 -17.36 27.16
C GLU A 202 -10.54 -17.08 25.66
N GLY A 203 -11.55 -17.55 24.91
CA GLY A 203 -11.72 -17.27 23.50
C GLY A 203 -11.74 -15.78 23.18
N MET A 204 -12.54 -15.00 23.91
CA MET A 204 -12.60 -13.55 23.77
C MET A 204 -11.26 -12.87 24.06
N LEU A 205 -10.53 -13.31 25.09
CA LEU A 205 -9.20 -12.76 25.41
C LEU A 205 -8.17 -13.06 24.32
N VAL A 206 -8.12 -14.30 23.83
CA VAL A 206 -7.21 -14.71 22.75
C VAL A 206 -7.55 -13.96 21.45
N GLY A 207 -8.83 -13.93 21.08
CA GLY A 207 -9.30 -13.21 19.91
C GLY A 207 -8.98 -11.71 19.98
N ASN A 208 -9.13 -11.09 21.16
CA ASN A 208 -8.87 -9.66 21.33
C ASN A 208 -7.38 -9.35 21.19
N ASN A 209 -6.51 -10.23 21.68
CA ASN A 209 -5.07 -10.10 21.46
C ASN A 209 -4.71 -10.17 19.97
N THR A 210 -5.36 -11.04 19.20
CA THR A 210 -5.21 -11.11 17.73
C THR A 210 -5.67 -9.81 17.07
N GLN A 211 -6.83 -9.28 17.44
CA GLN A 211 -7.36 -8.02 16.90
C GLN A 211 -6.44 -6.81 17.22
N ARG A 212 -5.86 -6.77 18.43
CA ARG A 212 -4.86 -5.76 18.81
C ARG A 212 -3.56 -5.89 18.00
N ALA A 213 -3.10 -7.13 17.75
CA ALA A 213 -1.94 -7.36 16.90
C ALA A 213 -2.20 -6.89 15.46
N LEU A 214 -3.37 -7.19 14.89
CA LEU A 214 -3.79 -6.70 13.58
C LEU A 214 -3.76 -5.18 13.53
N THR A 215 -4.34 -4.51 14.53
CA THR A 215 -4.35 -3.04 14.63
C THR A 215 -2.93 -2.47 14.61
N ASN A 216 -2.03 -3.04 15.41
CA ASN A 216 -0.63 -2.60 15.46
C ASN A 216 0.10 -2.79 14.11
N TRP A 217 -0.20 -3.86 13.38
CA TRP A 217 0.37 -4.09 12.04
C TRP A 217 -0.18 -3.12 11.01
N THR A 218 -1.49 -2.85 11.03
CA THR A 218 -2.12 -1.86 10.16
C THR A 218 -1.56 -0.46 10.44
N GLU A 219 -1.41 -0.06 11.70
CA GLU A 219 -0.77 1.21 12.08
C GLU A 219 0.69 1.31 11.60
N ALA A 220 1.44 0.20 11.66
CA ALA A 220 2.80 0.18 11.14
C ALA A 220 2.84 0.32 9.61
N THR A 221 1.88 -0.27 8.91
CA THR A 221 1.73 -0.12 7.45
C THR A 221 1.30 1.29 7.09
N LEU A 222 0.37 1.89 7.83
CA LEU A 222 -0.04 3.29 7.68
C LEU A 222 1.15 4.24 7.79
N ARG A 223 2.00 4.09 8.82
CA ARG A 223 3.22 4.90 8.96
C ARG A 223 4.15 4.76 7.76
N SER A 224 4.38 3.53 7.27
CA SER A 224 5.21 3.35 6.07
C SER A 224 4.57 3.91 4.80
N ALA A 225 3.24 3.93 4.70
CA ALA A 225 2.52 4.57 3.59
C ALA A 225 2.69 6.10 3.64
N GLN A 226 2.64 6.70 4.83
CA GLN A 226 2.89 8.13 5.04
C GLN A 226 4.34 8.48 4.68
N GLU A 227 5.32 7.71 5.16
CA GLU A 227 6.74 7.88 4.80
C GLU A 227 6.99 7.76 3.29
N MET A 228 6.31 6.82 2.61
CA MET A 228 6.37 6.70 1.16
C MET A 228 5.75 7.93 0.48
N CYS A 229 4.59 8.38 0.93
CA CYS A 229 3.92 9.55 0.37
C CYS A 229 4.80 10.78 0.53
N ASP A 230 5.33 11.04 1.73
CA ASP A 230 6.21 12.18 2.02
C ASP A 230 7.46 12.17 1.13
N ALA A 231 8.06 11.00 0.91
CA ALA A 231 9.20 10.87 0.01
C ALA A 231 8.87 11.18 -1.46
N ILE A 232 7.65 10.83 -1.92
CA ILE A 232 7.18 11.18 -3.28
C ILE A 232 6.83 12.67 -3.36
N ALA A 233 6.25 13.23 -2.30
CA ALA A 233 5.91 14.64 -2.18
C ALA A 233 7.14 15.54 -2.34
N GLU A 234 8.28 15.17 -1.74
CA GLU A 234 9.55 15.89 -1.91
C GLU A 234 10.01 15.96 -3.38
N VAL A 235 9.74 14.93 -4.18
CA VAL A 235 10.18 14.84 -5.58
C VAL A 235 9.18 15.48 -6.54
N THR A 236 7.89 15.37 -6.24
CA THR A 236 6.80 15.94 -7.06
C THR A 236 6.50 17.40 -6.72
N GLU A 237 7.12 17.95 -5.67
CA GLU A 237 6.83 19.29 -5.13
C GLU A 237 5.33 19.51 -4.81
N ARG A 238 4.61 18.41 -4.57
CA ARG A 238 3.20 18.38 -4.21
C ARG A 238 3.09 17.86 -2.78
N ALA A 239 2.26 18.48 -1.95
CA ALA A 239 2.01 17.92 -0.62
C ALA A 239 1.15 16.65 -0.73
N CYS A 240 1.35 15.71 0.19
CA CYS A 240 0.44 14.58 0.37
C CYS A 240 -0.90 15.09 0.89
N ASP A 241 -1.87 15.22 0.00
CA ASP A 241 -3.23 15.60 0.32
C ASP A 241 -4.03 14.35 0.67
N VAL A 242 -4.17 14.13 1.97
CA VAL A 242 -4.85 12.97 2.56
C VAL A 242 -6.19 13.36 3.18
N GLU A 243 -6.70 14.56 2.90
CA GLU A 243 -8.06 14.92 3.30
C GLU A 243 -9.08 14.07 2.53
N GLU A 244 -10.16 13.71 3.21
CA GLU A 244 -11.24 12.86 2.69
C GLU A 244 -11.74 13.42 1.35
N ARG A 245 -11.39 12.78 0.24
CA ARG A 245 -12.11 12.99 -1.02
C ARG A 245 -13.48 12.34 -0.83
N GLU A 246 -14.46 13.16 -0.42
CA GLU A 246 -15.89 12.84 -0.33
C GLU A 246 -16.44 12.10 -1.56
#